data_AF-A0A3B3TZB1-F1
#
_entry.id   AF-A0A3B3TZB1-F1
#
_cell.length_a   1.000
_cell.length_b   1.000
_cell.length_c   1.000
_cell.angle_alpha   90.00
_cell.angle_beta   90.00
_cell.angle_gamma   90.00
#
_symmetry.space_group_name_H-M   'P 1'
#
loop_
_entity.id
_entity.type
_entity.pdbx_description
1 polymer ?
#
loop_
_entity_poly.entity_id
_entity_poly.type
_entity_poly.pdbx_seq_one_letter_code
_entity_poly.pdbx_strand_id
1 'polypeptide(L)'
;MIANGKLAEGVQLLCLIDKAADACRYLQTYGEWNRAVWLAKVRLSPAEGSDVLKRWAEHLCSPQVNQKSKAILVLLSLGCFYKVGEMLHSMRYFDRAALFIEACLKSGVMEAAFLDFARLLRSLGLREGAALWASRAGSAGEQLMEELFQGEEEF
;
A
#
# COMPACT_ATOMS: atom_id res chain seq x y z
N MET A 1 -24.72 13.49 22.85
CA MET A 1 -24.97 14.81 22.22
C MET A 1 -23.76 15.68 22.50
N ILE A 2 -22.88 15.88 21.52
CA ILE A 2 -21.75 16.80 21.66
C ILE A 2 -22.26 18.16 21.26
N ALA A 3 -22.83 18.84 22.27
CA ALA A 3 -23.27 20.21 22.16
C ALA A 3 -22.05 21.11 21.89
N ASN A 4 -22.25 22.14 21.06
CA ASN A 4 -21.41 23.33 20.87
C ASN A 4 -20.25 23.35 19.86
N GLY A 5 -20.22 22.58 18.77
CA GLY A 5 -19.31 22.92 17.66
C GLY A 5 -17.81 22.97 18.02
N LYS A 6 -17.45 22.40 19.18
CA LYS A 6 -16.11 22.39 19.77
C LYS A 6 -15.26 21.22 19.29
N LEU A 7 -15.47 20.80 18.04
CA LEU A 7 -14.74 19.67 17.44
C LEU A 7 -13.22 19.95 17.45
N ALA A 8 -12.84 21.20 17.22
CA ALA A 8 -11.44 21.63 17.26
C ALA A 8 -10.81 21.48 18.65
N GLU A 9 -11.48 21.94 19.72
CA GLU A 9 -10.94 21.84 21.08
C GLU A 9 -10.83 20.38 21.54
N GLY A 10 -11.82 19.53 21.22
CA GLY A 10 -11.78 18.11 21.54
C GLY A 10 -10.61 17.39 20.85
N VAL A 11 -10.37 17.69 19.58
CA VAL A 11 -9.22 17.16 18.82
C VAL A 11 -7.90 17.65 19.40
N GLN A 12 -7.79 18.94 19.74
CA GLN A 12 -6.59 19.50 20.35
C GLN A 12 -6.27 18.84 21.71
N LEU A 13 -7.28 18.66 22.56
CA LEU A 13 -7.12 17.97 23.85
C LEU A 13 -6.63 16.54 23.67
N LEU A 14 -7.22 15.78 22.74
CA LEU A 14 -6.77 14.42 22.43
C LEU A 14 -5.32 14.38 21.92
N CYS A 15 -4.92 15.35 21.10
CA CYS A 15 -3.54 15.47 20.63
C CYS A 15 -2.54 15.82 21.75
N LEU A 16 -2.96 16.60 22.75
CA LEU A 16 -2.11 16.98 23.90
C LEU A 16 -1.83 15.82 24.85
N ILE A 17 -2.74 14.85 24.94
CA ILE A 17 -2.58 13.64 25.78
C ILE A 17 -2.08 12.43 24.97
N ASP A 18 -1.44 12.67 23.83
CA ASP A 18 -0.89 11.66 22.91
C ASP A 18 -1.91 10.62 22.38
N LYS A 19 -3.19 11.01 22.33
CA LYS A 19 -4.27 10.23 21.71
C LYS A 19 -4.63 10.73 20.32
N ALA A 20 -3.62 11.02 19.50
CA ALA A 20 -3.81 11.54 18.15
C ALA A 20 -4.57 10.56 17.23
N ALA A 21 -4.45 9.24 17.46
CA ALA A 21 -5.18 8.24 16.70
C ALA A 21 -6.69 8.29 16.98
N ASP A 22 -7.08 8.50 18.23
CA ASP A 22 -8.48 8.70 18.63
C ASP A 22 -9.01 10.02 18.10
N ALA A 23 -8.20 11.07 18.08
CA ALA A 23 -8.54 12.35 17.46
C ALA A 23 -8.85 12.19 15.95
N CYS A 24 -8.07 11.37 15.23
CA CYS A 24 -8.34 11.05 13.83
C CYS A 24 -9.66 10.29 13.66
N ARG A 25 -9.92 9.26 14.48
CA ARG A 25 -11.20 8.52 14.45
C ARG A 25 -12.38 9.45 14.69
N TYR A 26 -12.25 10.33 15.67
CA TYR A 26 -13.27 11.30 16.00
C TYR A 26 -13.55 12.25 14.82
N LEU A 27 -12.51 12.81 14.19
CA LEU A 27 -12.67 13.59 12.95
C LEU A 27 -13.35 12.80 11.83
N GLN A 28 -13.03 11.51 11.65
CA GLN A 28 -13.68 10.66 10.65
C GLN A 28 -15.18 10.44 10.93
N THR A 29 -15.56 10.23 12.19
CA THR A 29 -16.97 10.10 12.61
C THR A 29 -17.80 11.36 12.30
N TYR A 30 -17.17 12.54 12.38
CA TYR A 30 -17.80 13.82 12.05
C TYR A 30 -17.69 14.22 10.56
N GLY A 31 -17.13 13.35 9.71
CA GLY A 31 -16.99 13.63 8.28
C GLY A 31 -15.83 14.56 7.91
N GLU A 32 -15.00 14.95 8.87
CA GLU A 32 -13.83 15.83 8.69
C GLU A 32 -12.60 15.06 8.16
N TRP A 33 -12.78 14.32 7.07
CA TRP A 33 -11.79 13.39 6.53
C TRP A 33 -10.47 14.07 6.14
N ASN A 34 -10.51 15.25 5.51
CA ASN A 34 -9.29 15.96 5.11
C ASN A 34 -8.47 16.36 6.36
N ARG A 35 -9.14 16.80 7.43
CA ARG A 35 -8.48 17.15 8.70
C ARG A 35 -7.91 15.91 9.39
N ALA A 36 -8.65 14.80 9.38
CA ALA A 36 -8.17 13.52 9.92
C ALA A 36 -6.90 13.05 9.24
N VAL A 37 -6.85 13.11 7.90
CA VAL A 37 -5.70 12.69 7.10
C VAL A 37 -4.51 13.62 7.29
N TRP A 38 -4.74 14.92 7.35
CA TRP A 38 -3.68 15.89 7.66
C TRP A 38 -3.09 15.61 9.05
N LEU A 39 -3.95 15.44 10.06
CA LEU A 39 -3.51 15.16 11.43
C LEU A 39 -2.73 13.85 11.51
N ALA A 40 -3.21 12.80 10.85
CA ALA A 40 -2.54 11.51 10.78
C ALA A 40 -1.13 11.63 10.20
N LYS A 41 -0.95 12.36 9.09
CA LYS A 41 0.36 12.56 8.47
C LYS A 41 1.34 13.35 9.33
N VAL A 42 0.85 14.23 10.19
CA VAL A 42 1.70 15.12 11.02
C VAL A 42 2.02 14.52 12.39
N ARG A 43 1.10 13.73 12.97
CA ARG A 43 1.20 13.29 14.36
C ARG A 43 1.35 11.79 14.55
N LEU A 44 0.95 10.96 13.59
CA LEU A 44 1.00 9.51 13.73
C LEU A 44 2.24 8.92 13.08
N SER A 45 2.63 7.75 13.56
CA SER A 45 3.62 6.93 12.87
C SER A 45 3.11 6.52 11.48
N PRO A 46 4.00 6.20 10.52
CA PRO A 46 3.58 5.75 9.19
C PRO A 46 2.62 4.55 9.23
N ALA A 47 2.80 3.64 10.20
CA ALA A 47 1.94 2.47 10.40
C ALA A 47 0.52 2.89 10.82
N GLU A 48 0.39 3.69 11.87
CA GLU A 48 -0.92 4.15 12.37
C GLU A 48 -1.62 5.09 11.39
N GLY A 49 -0.85 5.99 10.76
CA GLY A 49 -1.34 6.89 9.73
C GLY A 49 -1.89 6.13 8.53
N SER A 50 -1.27 4.99 8.17
CA SER A 50 -1.72 4.16 7.05
C SER A 50 -3.17 3.70 7.22
N ASP A 51 -3.59 3.36 8.44
CA ASP A 51 -4.95 2.88 8.71
C ASP A 51 -5.99 4.00 8.61
N VAL A 52 -5.62 5.23 9.00
CA VAL A 52 -6.48 6.41 8.80
C VAL A 52 -6.70 6.66 7.31
N LEU A 53 -5.63 6.59 6.52
CA LEU A 53 -5.69 6.79 5.06
C LEU A 53 -6.43 5.65 4.34
N LYS A 54 -6.29 4.39 4.79
CA LYS A 54 -7.07 3.25 4.23
C LYS A 54 -8.56 3.45 4.41
N ARG A 55 -9.02 3.82 5.61
CA ARG A 55 -10.43 4.16 5.87
C ARG A 55 -10.92 5.32 5.01
N TRP A 56 -10.06 6.31 4.78
CA TRP A 56 -10.40 7.42 3.88
C TRP A 56 -10.53 6.96 2.42
N ALA A 57 -9.64 6.09 1.93
CA ALA A 57 -9.74 5.51 0.60
C ALA A 57 -11.05 4.72 0.43
N GLU A 58 -11.44 3.92 1.42
CA GLU A 58 -12.72 3.21 1.45
C GLU A 58 -13.92 4.18 1.40
N HIS A 59 -13.88 5.25 2.21
CA HIS A 59 -14.90 6.30 2.17
C HIS A 59 -14.99 6.98 0.80
N LEU A 60 -13.86 7.29 0.16
CA LEU A 60 -13.83 7.88 -1.19
C LEU A 60 -14.41 6.93 -2.25
N CYS A 61 -14.27 5.61 -2.07
CA CYS A 61 -14.85 4.59 -2.93
C CYS A 61 -16.34 4.32 -2.67
N SER A 62 -16.91 4.83 -1.58
CA SER A 62 -18.33 4.62 -1.25
C SER A 62 -19.25 5.18 -2.34
N PRO A 63 -20.43 4.57 -2.59
CA PRO A 63 -21.35 5.03 -3.62
C PRO A 63 -21.79 6.49 -3.45
N GLN A 64 -21.84 6.98 -2.21
CA GLN A 64 -22.26 8.34 -1.89
C GLN A 64 -21.22 9.39 -2.30
N VAL A 65 -19.93 9.05 -2.18
CA VAL A 65 -18.82 9.98 -2.47
C VAL A 65 -18.31 9.79 -3.89
N ASN A 66 -18.12 8.53 -4.31
CA ASN A 66 -17.71 8.09 -5.64
C ASN A 66 -16.47 8.82 -6.21
N GLN A 67 -15.53 9.22 -5.35
CA GLN A 67 -14.27 9.87 -5.73
C GLN A 67 -13.14 8.84 -5.93
N LYS A 68 -13.39 7.84 -6.78
CA LYS A 68 -12.48 6.71 -6.99
C LYS A 68 -11.09 7.13 -7.48
N SER A 69 -10.99 8.16 -8.33
CA SER A 69 -9.70 8.70 -8.78
C SER A 69 -8.85 9.23 -7.62
N LYS A 70 -9.48 9.85 -6.61
CA LYS A 70 -8.77 10.33 -5.42
C LYS A 70 -8.37 9.16 -4.52
N ALA A 71 -9.21 8.15 -4.40
CA ALA A 71 -8.89 6.92 -3.66
C ALA A 71 -7.65 6.20 -4.24
N ILE A 72 -7.53 6.14 -5.57
CA ILE A 72 -6.35 5.58 -6.26
C ILE A 72 -5.06 6.29 -5.82
N LEU A 73 -5.06 7.63 -5.78
CA LEU A 73 -3.89 8.41 -5.34
C LEU A 73 -3.54 8.14 -3.87
N VAL A 74 -4.55 7.96 -3.01
CA VAL A 74 -4.35 7.60 -1.60
C VAL A 74 -3.70 6.22 -1.49
N LEU A 75 -4.25 5.21 -2.18
CA LEU A 75 -3.69 3.85 -2.18
C LEU A 75 -2.27 3.81 -2.73
N LEU A 76 -1.98 4.61 -3.77
CA LEU A 76 -0.63 4.75 -4.32
C LEU A 76 0.34 5.33 -3.27
N SER A 77 -0.07 6.38 -2.54
CA SER A 77 0.75 6.98 -1.48
C SER A 77 1.01 6.04 -0.30
N LEU A 78 0.18 5.01 -0.13
CA LEU A 78 0.34 3.97 0.88
C LEU A 78 1.18 2.77 0.39
N GLY A 79 1.64 2.78 -0.87
CA GLY A 79 2.32 1.62 -1.47
C GLY A 79 1.38 0.42 -1.71
N CYS A 80 0.07 0.62 -1.71
CA CYS A 80 -0.91 -0.44 -1.96
C CYS A 80 -1.11 -0.68 -3.46
N PHE A 81 -0.02 -0.99 -4.19
CA PHE A 81 0.01 -1.08 -5.65
C PHE A 81 -0.99 -2.11 -6.22
N TYR A 82 -1.13 -3.26 -5.56
CA TYR A 82 -2.10 -4.28 -5.97
C TYR A 82 -3.54 -3.73 -6.01
N LYS A 83 -3.96 -3.02 -4.94
CA LYS A 83 -5.30 -2.41 -4.87
C LYS A 83 -5.50 -1.32 -5.92
N VAL A 84 -4.44 -0.59 -6.28
CA VAL A 84 -4.49 0.41 -7.37
C VAL A 84 -4.78 -0.27 -8.70
N GLY A 85 -4.08 -1.37 -9.00
CA GLY A 85 -4.32 -2.15 -10.22
C GLY A 85 -5.75 -2.71 -10.29
N GLU A 86 -6.23 -3.30 -9.19
CA GLU A 86 -7.60 -3.81 -9.07
C GLU A 86 -8.65 -2.70 -9.28
N MET A 87 -8.43 -1.53 -8.69
CA MET A 87 -9.32 -0.37 -8.86
C MET A 87 -9.36 0.11 -10.30
N LEU A 88 -8.21 0.29 -10.95
CA LEU A 88 -8.13 0.71 -12.36
C LEU A 88 -8.87 -0.28 -13.27
N HIS A 89 -8.68 -1.58 -13.02
CA HIS A 89 -9.38 -2.64 -13.74
C HIS A 89 -10.91 -2.58 -13.53
N SER A 90 -11.37 -2.44 -12.28
CA SER A 90 -12.81 -2.33 -11.96
C SER A 90 -13.47 -1.09 -12.59
N MET A 91 -12.70 -0.02 -12.80
CA MET A 91 -13.16 1.20 -13.48
C MET A 91 -13.10 1.10 -15.01
N ARG A 92 -12.67 -0.04 -15.56
CA ARG A 92 -12.47 -0.28 -17.00
C ARG A 92 -11.40 0.61 -17.64
N TYR A 93 -10.47 1.15 -16.84
CA TYR A 93 -9.29 1.87 -17.32
C TYR A 93 -8.16 0.88 -17.65
N PHE A 94 -8.40 0.02 -18.63
CA PHE A 94 -7.51 -1.08 -18.98
C PHE A 94 -6.15 -0.59 -19.50
N ASP A 95 -6.16 0.49 -20.27
CA ASP A 95 -4.98 1.20 -20.75
C ASP A 95 -4.08 1.66 -19.59
N ARG A 96 -4.67 2.35 -18.60
CA ARG A 96 -3.96 2.83 -17.42
C ARG A 96 -3.53 1.70 -16.50
N ALA A 97 -4.34 0.66 -16.36
CA ALA A 97 -3.99 -0.52 -15.56
C ALA A 97 -2.77 -1.23 -16.15
N ALA A 98 -2.71 -1.42 -17.47
CA ALA A 98 -1.57 -2.04 -18.14
C ALA A 98 -0.29 -1.20 -17.97
N LEU A 99 -0.36 0.11 -18.24
CA LEU A 99 0.78 1.02 -18.08
C LEU A 99 1.24 1.11 -16.61
N PHE A 100 0.30 1.07 -15.67
CA PHE A 100 0.61 1.08 -14.24
C PHE A 100 1.35 -0.18 -13.81
N ILE A 101 0.89 -1.36 -14.23
CA ILE A 101 1.57 -2.63 -13.94
C ILE A 101 2.97 -2.65 -14.56
N GLU A 102 3.11 -2.19 -15.81
CA GLU A 102 4.41 -2.08 -16.46
C GLU A 102 5.37 -1.14 -15.68
N ALA A 103 4.87 0.01 -15.21
CA ALA A 103 5.64 0.93 -14.39
C ALA A 103 6.03 0.32 -13.03
N CYS A 104 5.15 -0.46 -12.40
CA CYS A 104 5.43 -1.19 -11.17
C CYS A 104 6.51 -2.27 -11.36
N LEU A 105 6.53 -2.93 -12.52
CA LEU A 105 7.59 -3.88 -12.88
C LEU A 105 8.93 -3.16 -13.06
N LYS A 106 8.95 -2.07 -13.84
CA LYS A 106 10.18 -1.28 -14.11
C LYS A 106 10.77 -0.59 -12.87
N SER A 107 9.95 -0.30 -11.87
CA SER A 107 10.38 0.37 -10.63
C SER A 107 10.85 -0.59 -9.54
N GLY A 108 10.87 -1.90 -9.81
CA GLY A 108 11.29 -2.91 -8.84
C GLY A 108 10.28 -3.18 -7.71
N VAL A 109 9.13 -2.50 -7.71
CA VAL A 109 8.09 -2.65 -6.68
C VAL A 109 7.54 -4.08 -6.64
N MET A 110 7.47 -4.73 -7.80
CA MET A 110 7.03 -6.13 -7.93
C MET A 110 8.19 -7.14 -7.87
N GLU A 111 9.44 -6.70 -7.97
CA GLU A 111 10.62 -7.57 -7.97
C GLU A 111 10.82 -8.26 -6.62
N ALA A 112 10.55 -7.56 -5.50
CA ALA A 112 10.63 -8.15 -4.17
C ALA A 112 9.68 -9.36 -4.01
N ALA A 113 8.47 -9.29 -4.58
CA ALA A 113 7.52 -10.40 -4.54
C ALA A 113 8.00 -11.59 -5.38
N PHE A 114 8.62 -11.34 -6.54
CA PHE A 114 9.21 -12.40 -7.35
C PHE A 114 10.41 -13.06 -6.66
N LEU A 115 11.23 -12.26 -5.97
CA LEU A 115 12.38 -12.74 -5.21
C LEU A 115 11.97 -13.63 -4.05
N ASP A 116 10.97 -13.22 -3.26
CA ASP A 116 10.47 -14.01 -2.14
C ASP A 116 9.84 -15.32 -2.60
N PHE A 117 9.13 -15.30 -3.73
CA PHE A 117 8.60 -16.53 -4.33
C PHE A 117 9.70 -17.45 -4.87
N ALA A 118 10.74 -16.89 -5.50
CA ALA A 118 11.89 -17.66 -5.96
C ALA A 118 12.64 -18.32 -4.79
N ARG A 119 12.83 -17.61 -3.67
CA ARG A 119 13.41 -18.17 -2.43
C ARG A 119 12.56 -19.29 -1.85
N LEU A 120 11.24 -19.14 -1.84
CA LEU A 120 10.32 -20.19 -1.40
C LEU A 120 10.46 -21.44 -2.28
N LEU A 121 10.44 -21.29 -3.61
CA LEU A 121 10.59 -22.40 -4.55
C LEU A 121 11.94 -23.11 -4.42
N ARG A 122 13.02 -22.35 -4.16
CA ARG A 122 14.33 -22.90 -3.84
C ARG A 122 14.29 -23.74 -2.56
N SER A 123 13.63 -23.25 -1.50
CA SER A 123 13.50 -23.99 -0.23
C SER A 123 12.70 -25.30 -0.39
N LEU A 124 11.82 -25.36 -1.39
CA LEU A 124 11.03 -26.54 -1.74
C LEU A 124 11.76 -27.48 -2.73
N GLY A 125 12.98 -27.14 -3.17
CA GLY A 125 13.76 -27.92 -4.13
C GLY A 125 13.35 -27.74 -5.60
N LEU A 126 12.39 -26.86 -5.90
CA LEU A 126 11.91 -26.59 -7.26
C LEU A 126 12.81 -25.55 -7.97
N ARG A 127 13.99 -26.00 -8.39
CA ARG A 127 15.04 -25.14 -8.97
C ARG A 127 14.63 -24.42 -10.27
N GLU A 128 14.02 -25.13 -11.22
CA GLU A 128 13.58 -24.52 -12.50
C GLU A 128 12.54 -23.42 -12.28
N GLY A 129 11.59 -23.66 -11.38
CA GLY A 129 10.62 -22.65 -10.97
C GLY A 129 11.29 -21.47 -10.29
N ALA A 130 12.21 -21.72 -9.36
CA ALA A 130 12.95 -20.67 -8.68
C ALA A 130 13.74 -19.78 -9.67
N ALA A 131 14.41 -20.38 -10.67
CA ALA A 131 15.15 -19.66 -11.70
C ALA A 131 14.23 -18.79 -12.57
N LEU A 132 13.06 -19.29 -12.97
CA LEU A 132 12.08 -18.52 -13.76
C LEU A 132 11.65 -17.24 -13.02
N TRP A 133 11.35 -17.33 -11.72
CA TRP A 133 10.91 -16.17 -10.95
C TRP A 133 12.06 -15.27 -10.53
N ALA A 134 13.25 -15.83 -10.28
CA ALA A 134 14.46 -15.06 -10.05
C ALA A 134 14.84 -14.21 -11.27
N SER A 135 14.68 -14.72 -12.50
CA SER A 135 14.92 -13.95 -13.73
C SER A 135 14.05 -12.69 -13.86
N ARG A 136 12.93 -12.61 -13.12
CA ARG A 136 12.00 -11.47 -13.10
C ARG A 136 12.23 -10.51 -11.94
N ALA A 137 13.15 -10.82 -11.02
CA ALA A 137 13.39 -10.09 -9.78
C ALA A 137 14.60 -9.12 -9.86
N GLY A 138 15.00 -8.72 -11.07
CA GLY A 138 16.09 -7.78 -11.30
C GLY A 138 17.44 -8.26 -10.75
N SER A 139 18.29 -7.32 -10.33
CA SER A 139 19.65 -7.61 -9.82
C SER A 139 19.70 -8.55 -8.62
N ALA A 140 18.71 -8.48 -7.71
CA ALA A 140 18.63 -9.40 -6.57
C ALA A 140 18.23 -10.82 -7.01
N GLY A 141 17.49 -10.94 -8.11
CA GLY A 141 17.18 -12.20 -8.76
C GLY A 141 18.37 -12.82 -9.47
N GLU A 142 19.23 -12.01 -10.10
CA GLU A 142 20.48 -12.47 -10.73
C GLU A 142 21.42 -13.13 -9.71
N GLN A 143 21.60 -12.52 -8.53
CA GLN A 143 22.37 -13.12 -7.43
C GLN A 143 21.79 -14.45 -6.97
N LEU A 144 20.46 -14.54 -6.84
CA LEU A 144 19.80 -15.79 -6.47
C LEU A 144 19.95 -16.87 -7.56
N MET A 145 20.00 -16.49 -8.84
CA MET A 145 20.30 -17.42 -9.94
C MET A 145 21.75 -17.90 -9.87
N GLU A 146 22.74 -17.03 -9.65
CA GLU A 146 24.13 -17.44 -9.47
C GLU A 146 24.28 -18.47 -8.34
N GLU A 147 23.62 -18.25 -7.20
CA GLU A 147 23.59 -19.23 -6.10
C GLU A 147 22.87 -20.55 -6.43
N LEU A 148 21.89 -20.53 -7.32
CA LEU A 148 21.17 -21.73 -7.76
C LEU A 148 22.03 -22.58 -8.72
N PHE A 149 22.82 -21.95 -9.58
CA PHE A 149 23.66 -22.60 -10.59
C PHE A 149 25.09 -22.91 -10.11
N GLN A 150 25.63 -22.20 -9.12
CA GLN A 150 26.92 -22.56 -8.48
C GLN A 150 26.88 -23.91 -7.76
N GLY A 151 25.69 -24.44 -7.44
CA GLY A 151 25.53 -25.80 -6.93
C GLY A 151 25.68 -26.90 -7.99
N GLU A 152 25.90 -26.57 -9.26
CA GLU A 152 26.14 -27.55 -10.34
C GLU A 152 27.63 -27.93 -10.52
N GLU A 153 28.58 -27.17 -9.97
CA GLU A 153 30.03 -27.44 -10.14
C GLU A 153 30.63 -28.42 -9.12
N GLU A 154 29.86 -28.97 -8.18
CA GLU A 154 30.35 -29.91 -7.15
C GLU A 154 29.98 -31.40 -7.36
N PHE A 155 29.66 -31.84 -8.59
CA PHE A 155 29.46 -33.27 -8.89
C PHE A 155 30.26 -33.76 -10.10
#